data_AF-A0A6G9N7T4-F1
#
_entry.id   AF-A0A6G9N7T4-F1
#
_cell.length_a   1.000
_cell.length_b   1.000
_cell.length_c   1.000
_cell.angle_alpha   90.00
_cell.angle_beta   90.00
_cell.angle_gamma   90.00
#
_symmetry.space_group_name_H-M   'P 1'
#
loop_
_entity.id
_entity.type
_entity.pdbx_description
1 polymer ?
#
loop_
_entity_poly.entity_id
_entity_poly.type
_entity_poly.pdbx_seq_one_letter_code
_entity_poly.pdbx_strand_id
1 'polypeptide(L)'
;MIDPVILEHFRTMKERDELDAILPEILTGMGLEVLSRPTIGVRQYGADISAVGKDEDGQRKLFLLSVKRGDLSRTEWNGDSDQALRPSLDEIRDAYIRSVAPEHKKLPVVIIAVVGGIVPEKVLPLVNGYMEEKEKESPRFEYRLWTGDSLTKRVLEGALREEIFSFERRALLRKTAALVEEPEMALRQYACLIDGVFADDDLAPVERVRIMLIANWIVFSWGRDAGNLHVPYDASEQLALRAWPLLYPIIEHDRTRKLEASHVYYAVFTQYLDIWNAFISEKVLPHADTLHALSFSVGSVEPVDINLAMFDLVGKIALGGLIHLWLSPTGPQFPIMVCRTAPRAERIATALAEMPASNPTLKAPMLDRHSSELGLALLLLCCFEETRERAAYWNREAAQALMIAVSMPGHGPRLPSIDPNYEALLRDDKALTDEELKDATAASTLLPVYGLCAWILGDTQLLGELAEFQEKHLTRCNAQTWVPNAGCDDKLWQGNQRTGSAFQDLEIGADGSKLLKTLRLECAENTAWNALSAIRLEHWPLVAMACRRSRLPVPPQLWMKLAEDVL
;
A
#
# COMPACT_ATOMS: atom_id res chain seq x y z
N MET A 1 12.09 -19.75 -24.63
CA MET A 1 10.66 -20.10 -24.51
C MET A 1 10.01 -18.96 -23.73
N ILE A 2 8.95 -18.34 -24.27
CA ILE A 2 8.27 -17.22 -23.59
C ILE A 2 7.61 -17.76 -22.31
N ASP A 3 7.80 -17.11 -21.17
CA ASP A 3 7.20 -17.54 -19.91
C ASP A 3 5.66 -17.37 -19.99
N PRO A 4 4.88 -18.46 -19.84
CA PRO A 4 3.43 -18.43 -20.05
C PRO A 4 2.70 -17.55 -19.05
N VAL A 5 3.21 -17.36 -17.82
CA VAL A 5 2.55 -16.52 -16.81
C VAL A 5 2.69 -15.03 -17.16
N ILE A 6 3.86 -14.64 -17.68
CA ILE A 6 4.13 -13.28 -18.15
C ILE A 6 3.32 -13.00 -19.42
N LEU A 7 3.31 -13.95 -20.36
CA LEU A 7 2.54 -13.84 -21.60
C LEU A 7 1.04 -13.72 -21.33
N GLU A 8 0.50 -14.56 -20.46
CA GLU A 8 -0.91 -14.55 -20.14
C GLU A 8 -1.31 -13.24 -19.45
N HIS A 9 -0.48 -12.70 -18.57
CA HIS A 9 -0.73 -11.39 -17.95
C HIS A 9 -0.92 -10.28 -18.99
N PHE A 10 0.01 -10.10 -19.94
CA PHE A 10 -0.14 -9.04 -20.94
C PHE A 10 -1.23 -9.30 -21.98
N ARG A 11 -1.66 -10.56 -22.17
CA ARG A 11 -2.82 -10.91 -23.02
C ARG A 11 -4.15 -10.65 -22.34
N THR A 12 -4.21 -10.82 -21.03
CA THR A 12 -5.41 -10.64 -20.20
C THR A 12 -5.58 -9.20 -19.72
N MET A 13 -4.54 -8.37 -19.86
CA MET A 13 -4.50 -6.94 -19.54
C MET A 13 -5.42 -6.10 -20.45
N LYS A 14 -6.72 -6.17 -20.19
CA LYS A 14 -7.74 -5.44 -20.95
C LYS A 14 -7.98 -4.02 -20.43
N GLU A 15 -7.46 -3.68 -19.26
CA GLU A 15 -7.72 -2.39 -18.63
C GLU A 15 -6.70 -1.32 -19.06
N ARG A 16 -7.22 -0.15 -19.44
CA ARG A 16 -6.38 0.98 -19.88
C ARG A 16 -5.51 1.50 -18.74
N ASP A 17 -6.08 1.62 -17.54
CA ASP A 17 -5.38 2.21 -16.39
C ASP A 17 -4.18 1.36 -15.98
N GLU A 18 -4.28 0.03 -16.11
CA GLU A 18 -3.17 -0.91 -15.87
C GLU A 18 -2.05 -0.75 -16.90
N LEU A 19 -2.40 -0.63 -18.19
CA LEU A 19 -1.44 -0.35 -19.26
C LEU A 19 -0.76 1.01 -19.06
N ASP A 20 -1.54 2.04 -18.78
CA ASP A 20 -1.06 3.41 -18.55
C ASP A 20 -0.09 3.47 -17.35
N ALA A 21 -0.28 2.63 -16.34
CA ALA A 21 0.60 2.51 -15.19
C ALA A 21 1.91 1.75 -15.49
N ILE A 22 1.84 0.64 -16.25
CA ILE A 22 3.02 -0.23 -16.48
C ILE A 22 3.89 0.20 -17.67
N LEU A 23 3.29 0.76 -18.72
CA LEU A 23 3.99 1.11 -19.96
C LEU A 23 5.17 2.07 -19.76
N PRO A 24 5.08 3.15 -18.95
CA PRO A 24 6.23 4.01 -18.67
C PRO A 24 7.43 3.25 -18.11
N GLU A 25 7.19 2.25 -17.26
CA GLU A 25 8.25 1.44 -16.67
C GLU A 25 8.84 0.46 -17.69
N ILE A 26 8.02 -0.11 -18.56
CA ILE A 26 8.48 -0.96 -19.67
C ILE A 26 9.37 -0.16 -20.62
N LEU A 27 8.92 1.04 -21.05
CA LEU A 27 9.68 1.91 -21.96
C LEU A 27 11.01 2.33 -21.33
N THR A 28 11.01 2.67 -20.04
CA THR A 28 12.25 3.00 -19.33
C THR A 28 13.18 1.79 -19.23
N GLY A 29 12.64 0.60 -18.99
CA GLY A 29 13.39 -0.67 -19.04
C GLY A 29 13.96 -1.02 -20.41
N MET A 30 13.39 -0.47 -21.50
CA MET A 30 13.94 -0.54 -22.86
C MET A 30 15.02 0.53 -23.13
N GLY A 31 15.36 1.37 -22.15
CA GLY A 31 16.33 2.45 -22.30
C GLY A 31 15.77 3.71 -22.95
N LEU A 32 14.44 3.89 -22.96
CA LEU A 32 13.78 5.11 -23.44
C LEU A 32 13.57 6.10 -22.28
N GLU A 33 13.72 7.39 -22.57
CA GLU A 33 13.43 8.48 -21.64
C GLU A 33 11.95 8.87 -21.77
N VAL A 34 11.14 8.57 -20.74
CA VAL A 34 9.71 8.92 -20.73
C VAL A 34 9.54 10.42 -20.44
N LEU A 35 8.99 11.15 -21.41
CA LEU A 35 8.78 12.61 -21.36
C LEU A 35 7.46 12.99 -20.71
N SER A 36 6.40 12.22 -20.97
CA SER A 36 5.08 12.45 -20.38
C SER A 36 4.43 11.14 -19.97
N ARG A 37 3.78 11.16 -18.80
CA ARG A 37 2.97 10.08 -18.26
C ARG A 37 1.47 10.44 -18.40
N PRO A 38 0.57 9.45 -18.46
CA PRO A 38 -0.86 9.69 -18.56
C PRO A 38 -1.31 10.54 -17.36
N THR A 39 -2.04 11.63 -17.59
CA THR A 39 -2.49 12.54 -16.53
C THR A 39 -3.97 12.84 -16.73
N ILE A 40 -4.79 12.62 -15.70
CA ILE A 40 -6.24 12.82 -15.74
C ILE A 40 -6.56 14.32 -15.88
N GLY A 41 -7.37 14.68 -16.89
CA GLY A 41 -7.97 16.02 -17.02
C GLY A 41 -7.21 17.04 -17.88
N VAL A 42 -6.06 16.69 -18.47
CA VAL A 42 -5.36 17.54 -19.46
C VAL A 42 -5.63 17.01 -20.87
N ARG A 43 -5.91 17.90 -21.82
CA ARG A 43 -6.18 17.51 -23.22
C ARG A 43 -4.88 16.99 -23.87
N GLN A 44 -4.76 15.68 -24.06
CA GLN A 44 -3.54 15.01 -24.50
C GLN A 44 -3.42 14.80 -26.03
N TYR A 45 -4.27 15.43 -26.85
CA TYR A 45 -4.25 15.37 -28.34
C TYR A 45 -3.93 13.96 -28.90
N GLY A 46 -4.55 12.92 -28.31
CA GLY A 46 -4.43 11.52 -28.73
C GLY A 46 -3.20 10.74 -28.24
N ALA A 47 -2.12 11.38 -27.76
CA ALA A 47 -0.95 10.67 -27.21
C ALA A 47 -1.01 10.59 -25.69
N ASP A 48 -1.17 9.37 -25.17
CA ASP A 48 -1.25 9.09 -23.74
C ASP A 48 0.14 9.10 -23.08
N ILE A 49 1.15 8.60 -23.80
CA ILE A 49 2.54 8.52 -23.33
C ILE A 49 3.46 9.01 -24.44
N SER A 50 4.51 9.76 -24.07
CA SER A 50 5.60 10.09 -24.99
C SER A 50 6.97 9.77 -24.40
N ALA A 51 7.87 9.27 -25.24
CA ALA A 51 9.23 8.90 -24.84
C ALA A 51 10.23 9.18 -25.96
N VAL A 52 11.51 9.37 -25.62
CA VAL A 52 12.60 9.56 -26.58
C VAL A 52 13.73 8.60 -26.27
N GLY A 53 14.31 7.98 -27.30
CA GLY A 53 15.45 7.10 -27.10
C GLY A 53 15.92 6.48 -28.40
N LYS A 54 16.89 5.56 -28.30
CA LYS A 54 17.37 4.81 -29.46
C LYS A 54 16.41 3.68 -29.76
N ASP A 55 16.02 3.57 -31.01
CA ASP A 55 15.23 2.44 -31.51
C ASP A 55 16.13 1.24 -31.86
N GLU A 56 15.54 0.13 -32.28
CA GLU A 56 16.26 -1.11 -32.66
C GLU A 56 17.29 -0.89 -33.79
N ASP A 57 17.10 0.14 -34.63
CA ASP A 57 18.04 0.57 -35.67
C ASP A 57 19.18 1.48 -35.16
N GLY A 58 19.23 1.73 -33.85
CA GLY A 58 20.22 2.59 -33.20
C GLY A 58 19.99 4.09 -33.37
N GLN A 59 18.96 4.51 -34.12
CA GLN A 59 18.64 5.92 -34.32
C GLN A 59 17.81 6.47 -33.17
N ARG A 60 18.05 7.73 -32.80
CA ARG A 60 17.25 8.40 -31.77
C ARG A 60 15.91 8.84 -32.37
N LYS A 61 14.80 8.34 -31.83
CA LYS A 61 13.43 8.62 -32.30
C LYS A 61 12.55 9.15 -31.16
N LEU A 62 11.46 9.83 -31.53
CA LEU A 62 10.38 10.22 -30.64
C LEU A 62 9.26 9.17 -30.75
N PHE A 63 8.90 8.56 -29.63
CA PHE A 63 7.83 7.56 -29.53
C PHE A 63 6.59 8.21 -28.93
N LEU A 64 5.47 8.11 -29.62
CA LEU A 64 4.16 8.62 -29.19
C LEU A 64 3.19 7.45 -29.13
N LEU A 65 2.73 7.10 -27.94
CA LEU A 65 1.88 5.95 -27.71
C LEU A 65 0.44 6.41 -27.48
N SER A 66 -0.50 5.76 -28.15
CA SER A 66 -1.94 5.87 -27.90
C SER A 66 -2.44 4.52 -27.40
N VAL A 67 -3.01 4.49 -26.20
CA VAL A 67 -3.37 3.30 -25.45
C VAL A 67 -4.87 3.07 -25.53
N LYS A 68 -5.25 1.89 -25.98
CA LYS A 68 -6.64 1.47 -26.09
C LYS A 68 -6.94 0.25 -25.21
N ARG A 69 -7.97 0.40 -24.37
CA ARG A 69 -8.57 -0.67 -23.56
C ARG A 69 -9.27 -1.70 -24.44
N GLY A 70 -9.15 -2.97 -24.06
CA GLY A 70 -9.92 -4.07 -24.62
C GLY A 70 -9.52 -4.49 -26.02
N ASP A 71 -10.34 -5.37 -26.60
CA ASP A 71 -10.14 -5.89 -27.95
C ASP A 71 -10.45 -4.80 -28.98
N LEU A 72 -9.70 -4.71 -30.08
CA LEU A 72 -9.91 -3.66 -31.09
C LEU A 72 -11.03 -4.03 -32.07
N SER A 73 -12.28 -3.68 -31.78
CA SER A 73 -13.39 -3.86 -32.72
C SER A 73 -13.38 -2.82 -33.86
N ARG A 74 -14.23 -3.01 -34.90
CA ARG A 74 -14.39 -2.02 -35.98
C ARG A 74 -14.87 -0.65 -35.48
N THR A 75 -15.76 -0.67 -34.49
CA THR A 75 -16.29 0.54 -33.84
C THR A 75 -15.25 1.23 -32.98
N GLU A 76 -14.38 0.46 -32.30
CA GLU A 76 -13.27 1.05 -31.53
C GLU A 76 -12.12 1.51 -32.41
N TRP A 77 -11.97 0.94 -33.61
CA TRP A 77 -11.01 1.42 -34.59
C TRP A 77 -11.43 2.77 -35.19
N ASN A 78 -12.67 2.87 -35.68
CA ASN A 78 -13.13 4.02 -36.47
C ASN A 78 -14.64 4.28 -36.29
N GLY A 79 -15.09 4.45 -35.05
CA GLY A 79 -16.47 4.82 -34.71
C GLY A 79 -16.59 6.29 -34.27
N ASP A 80 -17.83 6.74 -34.05
CA ASP A 80 -18.16 8.14 -33.72
C ASP A 80 -17.81 8.55 -32.28
N SER A 81 -17.15 7.69 -31.50
CA SER A 81 -16.74 8.02 -30.13
C SER A 81 -15.36 8.70 -30.11
N ASP A 82 -15.18 9.69 -29.25
CA ASP A 82 -13.87 10.31 -28.93
C ASP A 82 -12.82 9.32 -28.40
N GLN A 83 -13.22 8.07 -28.13
CA GLN A 83 -12.37 6.98 -27.67
C GLN A 83 -11.95 6.02 -28.80
N ALA A 84 -12.30 6.31 -30.06
CA ALA A 84 -11.85 5.50 -31.19
C ALA A 84 -10.37 5.75 -31.48
N LEU A 85 -9.64 4.69 -31.84
CA LEU A 85 -8.18 4.73 -31.95
C LEU A 85 -7.72 5.56 -33.15
N ARG A 86 -8.36 5.44 -34.31
CA ARG A 86 -7.95 6.17 -35.53
C ARG A 86 -8.00 7.69 -35.34
N PRO A 87 -9.08 8.30 -34.82
CA PRO A 87 -9.09 9.72 -34.50
C PRO A 87 -7.94 10.16 -33.59
N SER A 88 -7.59 9.37 -32.56
CA SER A 88 -6.45 9.69 -31.70
C SER A 88 -5.13 9.70 -32.46
N LEU A 89 -4.92 8.76 -33.39
CA LEU A 89 -3.72 8.75 -34.24
C LEU A 89 -3.67 9.95 -35.18
N ASP A 90 -4.82 10.37 -35.74
CA ASP A 90 -4.93 11.58 -36.54
C ASP A 90 -4.62 12.84 -35.70
N GLU A 91 -5.13 12.94 -34.46
CA GLU A 91 -4.83 14.05 -33.54
C GLU A 91 -3.34 14.16 -33.18
N ILE A 92 -2.66 13.03 -32.99
CA ILE A 92 -1.22 13.01 -32.71
C ILE A 92 -0.47 13.69 -33.86
N ARG A 93 -0.80 13.31 -35.10
CA ARG A 93 -0.16 13.82 -36.30
C ARG A 93 -0.51 15.29 -36.55
N ASP A 94 -1.75 15.67 -36.35
CA ASP A 94 -2.26 16.96 -36.79
C ASP A 94 -2.03 18.06 -35.72
N ALA A 95 -2.09 17.70 -34.44
CA ALA A 95 -2.00 18.61 -33.31
C ALA A 95 -0.80 18.34 -32.37
N TYR A 96 -0.65 17.12 -31.83
CA TYR A 96 0.34 16.85 -30.76
C TYR A 96 1.77 17.16 -31.22
N ILE A 97 2.13 16.82 -32.45
CA ILE A 97 3.48 17.06 -32.99
C ILE A 97 3.88 18.54 -32.96
N ARG A 98 2.91 19.47 -32.99
CA ARG A 98 3.16 20.92 -32.96
C ARG A 98 3.55 21.38 -31.55
N SER A 99 3.04 20.71 -30.51
CA SER A 99 3.32 20.97 -29.10
C SER A 99 4.60 20.33 -28.56
N VAL A 100 5.23 19.41 -29.31
CA VAL A 100 6.50 18.77 -28.90
C VAL A 100 7.60 19.82 -28.70
N ALA A 101 8.46 19.62 -27.68
CA ALA A 101 9.57 20.52 -27.39
C ALA A 101 10.50 20.70 -28.60
N PRO A 102 11.07 21.90 -28.84
CA PRO A 102 11.89 22.21 -30.03
C PRO A 102 13.04 21.23 -30.27
N GLU A 103 13.63 20.71 -29.20
CA GLU A 103 14.72 19.73 -29.21
C GLU A 103 14.34 18.36 -29.79
N HIS A 104 13.07 17.97 -29.73
CA HIS A 104 12.57 16.71 -30.27
C HIS A 104 11.85 16.88 -31.62
N LYS A 105 11.55 18.13 -32.04
CA LYS A 105 10.82 18.41 -33.30
C LYS A 105 11.52 17.94 -34.58
N LYS A 106 12.82 17.63 -34.54
CA LYS A 106 13.58 17.15 -35.71
C LYS A 106 13.77 15.63 -35.72
N LEU A 107 13.37 14.93 -34.66
CA LEU A 107 13.51 13.48 -34.59
C LEU A 107 12.50 12.79 -35.53
N PRO A 108 12.87 11.62 -36.09
CA PRO A 108 11.89 10.69 -36.65
C PRO A 108 10.86 10.33 -35.58
N VAL A 109 9.61 10.14 -35.98
CA VAL A 109 8.49 9.93 -35.06
C VAL A 109 7.92 8.53 -35.27
N VAL A 110 7.84 7.76 -34.19
CA VAL A 110 7.17 6.45 -34.17
C VAL A 110 5.86 6.61 -33.40
N ILE A 111 4.74 6.46 -34.09
CA ILE A 111 3.41 6.48 -33.49
C ILE A 111 2.99 5.03 -33.22
N ILE A 112 2.75 4.69 -31.97
CA ILE A 112 2.46 3.33 -31.54
C ILE A 112 1.01 3.27 -31.06
N ALA A 113 0.20 2.47 -31.73
CA ALA A 113 -1.08 2.03 -31.19
C ALA A 113 -0.86 0.86 -30.23
N VAL A 114 -1.18 1.02 -28.96
CA VAL A 114 -1.13 -0.05 -27.96
C VAL A 114 -2.54 -0.54 -27.70
N VAL A 115 -2.77 -1.84 -27.89
CA VAL A 115 -4.06 -2.50 -27.66
C VAL A 115 -3.89 -3.51 -26.53
N GLY A 116 -4.65 -3.33 -25.45
CA GLY A 116 -4.60 -4.25 -24.30
C GLY A 116 -5.26 -5.60 -24.55
N GLY A 117 -6.27 -5.64 -25.41
CA GLY A 117 -6.86 -6.90 -25.86
C GLY A 117 -6.27 -7.43 -27.16
N ILE A 118 -7.04 -8.28 -27.83
CA ILE A 118 -6.67 -8.82 -29.13
C ILE A 118 -7.12 -7.88 -30.26
N VAL A 119 -6.38 -7.91 -31.37
CA VAL A 119 -6.81 -7.28 -32.63
C VAL A 119 -7.38 -8.39 -33.51
N PRO A 120 -8.72 -8.46 -33.69
CA PRO A 120 -9.34 -9.51 -34.49
C PRO A 120 -8.83 -9.48 -35.93
N GLU A 121 -8.68 -10.65 -36.57
CA GLU A 121 -8.23 -10.77 -37.97
C GLU A 121 -9.07 -9.95 -38.95
N LYS A 122 -10.35 -9.72 -38.65
CA LYS A 122 -11.27 -8.90 -39.46
C LYS A 122 -11.00 -7.38 -39.39
N VAL A 123 -10.21 -6.93 -38.40
CA VAL A 123 -9.87 -5.52 -38.15
C VAL A 123 -8.41 -5.25 -38.49
N LEU A 124 -7.51 -6.22 -38.28
CA LEU A 124 -6.08 -6.06 -38.52
C LEU A 124 -5.72 -5.50 -39.92
N PRO A 125 -6.34 -5.96 -41.04
CA PRO A 125 -6.07 -5.37 -42.36
C PRO A 125 -6.47 -3.91 -42.48
N LEU A 126 -7.51 -3.46 -41.75
CA LEU A 126 -7.94 -2.07 -41.76
C LEU A 126 -6.93 -1.18 -41.03
N VAL A 127 -6.37 -1.68 -39.92
CA VAL A 127 -5.34 -0.99 -39.14
C VAL A 127 -4.06 -0.88 -39.94
N ASN A 128 -3.56 -2.01 -40.45
CA ASN A 128 -2.32 -2.06 -41.23
C ASN A 128 -2.42 -1.21 -42.50
N GLY A 129 -3.54 -1.30 -43.23
CA GLY A 129 -3.76 -0.51 -44.44
C GLY A 129 -3.73 1.00 -44.17
N TYR A 130 -4.33 1.45 -43.06
CA TYR A 130 -4.26 2.85 -42.64
C TYR A 130 -2.84 3.27 -42.27
N MET A 131 -2.13 2.47 -41.47
CA MET A 131 -0.76 2.75 -41.05
C MET A 131 0.17 2.87 -42.28
N GLU A 132 0.12 1.91 -43.20
CA GLU A 132 0.91 1.92 -44.43
C GLU A 132 0.58 3.12 -45.34
N GLU A 133 -0.70 3.51 -45.43
CA GLU A 133 -1.11 4.70 -46.18
C GLU A 133 -0.52 5.97 -45.55
N LYS A 134 -0.58 6.10 -44.22
CA LYS A 134 -0.05 7.28 -43.51
C LYS A 134 1.46 7.39 -43.53
N GLU A 135 2.18 6.27 -43.51
CA GLU A 135 3.64 6.26 -43.70
C GLU A 135 4.04 6.72 -45.11
N LYS A 136 3.29 6.29 -46.13
CA LYS A 136 3.51 6.74 -47.53
C LYS A 136 3.24 8.23 -47.72
N GLU A 137 2.21 8.77 -47.06
CA GLU A 137 1.90 10.21 -47.08
C GLU A 137 3.03 11.06 -46.49
N SER A 138 3.72 10.55 -45.45
CA SER A 138 4.74 11.32 -44.75
C SER A 138 5.83 10.40 -44.17
N PRO A 139 6.96 10.21 -44.89
CA PRO A 139 8.05 9.28 -44.53
C PRO A 139 8.75 9.56 -43.20
N ARG A 140 8.41 10.69 -42.57
CA ARG A 140 8.89 11.05 -41.23
C ARG A 140 8.23 10.22 -40.12
N PHE A 141 7.03 9.72 -40.37
CA PHE A 141 6.25 8.95 -39.39
C PHE A 141 6.38 7.47 -39.69
N GLU A 142 6.61 6.69 -38.64
CA GLU A 142 6.54 5.24 -38.62
C GLU A 142 5.39 4.85 -37.70
N TYR A 143 4.54 3.92 -38.10
CA TYR A 143 3.41 3.45 -37.31
C TYR A 143 3.66 2.01 -36.86
N ARG A 144 3.40 1.73 -35.58
CA ARG A 144 3.50 0.38 -35.02
C ARG A 144 2.24 0.02 -34.27
N LEU A 145 1.92 -1.27 -34.28
CA LEU A 145 0.85 -1.86 -33.49
C LEU A 145 1.47 -2.75 -32.41
N TRP A 146 1.22 -2.45 -31.15
CA TRP A 146 1.61 -3.27 -30.01
C TRP A 146 0.37 -3.94 -29.43
N THR A 147 0.43 -5.27 -29.35
CA THR A 147 -0.58 -6.12 -28.69
C THR A 147 0.02 -6.72 -27.42
N GLY A 148 -0.76 -7.45 -26.63
CA GLY A 148 -0.25 -8.21 -25.47
C GLY A 148 0.97 -9.09 -25.79
N ASP A 149 1.00 -9.71 -26.98
CA ASP A 149 2.15 -10.50 -27.46
C ASP A 149 3.39 -9.64 -27.68
N SER A 150 3.22 -8.47 -28.31
CA SER A 150 4.30 -7.52 -28.57
C SER A 150 4.86 -6.93 -27.27
N LEU A 151 3.97 -6.60 -26.32
CA LEU A 151 4.34 -6.09 -25.00
C LEU A 151 5.13 -7.13 -24.21
N THR A 152 4.63 -8.38 -24.16
CA THR A 152 5.33 -9.48 -23.51
C THR A 152 6.74 -9.63 -24.04
N LYS A 153 6.89 -9.64 -25.38
CA LYS A 153 8.20 -9.75 -26.03
C LYS A 153 9.13 -8.62 -25.57
N ARG A 154 8.65 -7.37 -25.58
CA ARG A 154 9.44 -6.20 -25.17
C ARG A 154 9.84 -6.22 -23.69
N VAL A 155 8.94 -6.69 -22.82
CA VAL A 155 9.24 -6.84 -21.39
C VAL A 155 10.30 -7.92 -21.17
N LEU A 156 10.18 -9.05 -21.87
CA LEU A 156 11.16 -10.13 -21.82
C LEU A 156 12.49 -9.80 -22.52
N GLU A 157 12.53 -8.82 -23.41
CA GLU A 157 13.78 -8.34 -24.03
C GLU A 157 14.41 -7.18 -23.22
N GLY A 158 13.62 -6.47 -22.43
CA GLY A 158 14.04 -5.34 -21.59
C GLY A 158 14.20 -5.72 -20.12
N ALA A 159 13.22 -5.34 -19.31
CA ALA A 159 13.26 -5.42 -17.84
C ALA A 159 13.33 -6.86 -17.30
N LEU A 160 12.75 -7.84 -17.99
CA LEU A 160 12.73 -9.25 -17.57
C LEU A 160 13.55 -10.16 -18.50
N ARG A 161 14.58 -9.61 -19.17
CA ARG A 161 15.53 -10.41 -19.98
C ARG A 161 16.22 -11.49 -19.17
N GLU A 162 16.58 -12.59 -19.82
CA GLU A 162 17.00 -13.83 -19.14
C GLU A 162 18.26 -13.63 -18.28
N GLU A 163 19.14 -12.72 -18.69
CA GLU A 163 20.35 -12.34 -17.95
C GLU A 163 20.02 -11.62 -16.64
N ILE A 164 18.94 -10.85 -16.60
CA ILE A 164 18.46 -10.12 -15.41
C ILE A 164 17.48 -10.97 -14.60
N PHE A 165 16.57 -11.65 -15.28
CA PHE A 165 15.46 -12.36 -14.67
C PHE A 165 15.57 -13.84 -15.03
N SER A 166 16.49 -14.49 -14.31
CA SER A 166 16.90 -15.88 -14.52
C SER A 166 15.73 -16.86 -14.45
N PHE A 167 15.97 -18.10 -14.88
CA PHE A 167 15.00 -19.17 -14.79
C PHE A 167 14.46 -19.37 -13.36
N GLU A 168 15.31 -19.26 -12.35
CA GLU A 168 14.95 -19.38 -10.93
C GLU A 168 14.00 -18.26 -10.50
N ARG A 169 14.30 -17.01 -10.86
CA ARG A 169 13.45 -15.84 -10.55
C ARG A 169 12.08 -15.95 -11.23
N ARG A 170 12.05 -16.37 -12.50
CA ARG A 170 10.81 -16.69 -13.22
C ARG A 170 10.02 -17.81 -12.55
N ALA A 171 10.69 -18.87 -12.10
CA ALA A 171 10.03 -19.96 -11.39
C ALA A 171 9.38 -19.49 -10.07
N LEU A 172 10.05 -18.62 -9.30
CA LEU A 172 9.49 -18.05 -8.08
C LEU A 172 8.27 -17.15 -8.36
N LEU A 173 8.33 -16.31 -9.39
CA LEU A 173 7.19 -15.50 -9.81
C LEU A 173 6.00 -16.37 -10.23
N ARG A 174 6.24 -17.39 -11.06
CA ARG A 174 5.20 -18.36 -11.48
C ARG A 174 4.56 -19.06 -10.29
N LYS A 175 5.37 -19.52 -9.33
CA LYS A 175 4.85 -20.17 -8.12
C LYS A 175 4.03 -19.19 -7.27
N THR A 176 4.47 -17.94 -7.15
CA THR A 176 3.72 -16.90 -6.43
C THR A 176 2.34 -16.70 -7.06
N ALA A 177 2.30 -16.48 -8.38
CA ALA A 177 1.06 -16.26 -9.12
C ALA A 177 0.13 -17.49 -9.10
N ALA A 178 0.69 -18.71 -9.22
CA ALA A 178 -0.10 -19.94 -9.23
C ALA A 178 -0.67 -20.31 -7.84
N LEU A 179 -0.09 -19.76 -6.76
CA LEU A 179 -0.48 -20.08 -5.38
C LEU A 179 -1.24 -18.93 -4.72
N VAL A 180 -1.81 -17.99 -5.47
CA VAL A 180 -2.55 -16.83 -4.89
C VAL A 180 -3.71 -17.23 -3.98
N GLU A 181 -4.30 -18.41 -4.20
CA GLU A 181 -5.34 -19.01 -3.35
C GLU A 181 -4.79 -19.63 -2.05
N GLU A 182 -3.47 -19.77 -1.93
CA GLU A 182 -2.73 -20.30 -0.77
C GLU A 182 -1.76 -19.21 -0.25
N PRO A 183 -2.27 -18.16 0.44
CA PRO A 183 -1.54 -16.90 0.59
C PRO A 183 -0.19 -17.03 1.27
N GLU A 184 -0.10 -17.88 2.30
CA GLU A 184 1.16 -18.11 3.00
C GLU A 184 2.25 -18.72 2.10
N MET A 185 1.89 -19.67 1.23
CA MET A 185 2.86 -20.29 0.34
C MET A 185 3.31 -19.28 -0.72
N ALA A 186 2.37 -18.56 -1.32
CA ALA A 186 2.66 -17.55 -2.33
C ALA A 186 3.58 -16.46 -1.78
N LEU A 187 3.28 -15.91 -0.60
CA LEU A 187 4.08 -14.87 0.02
C LEU A 187 5.49 -15.36 0.39
N ARG A 188 5.66 -16.64 0.75
CA ARG A 188 7.01 -17.22 0.92
C ARG A 188 7.79 -17.25 -0.39
N GLN A 189 7.17 -17.62 -1.50
CA GLN A 189 7.84 -17.60 -2.81
C GLN A 189 8.16 -16.17 -3.25
N TYR A 190 7.26 -15.22 -3.01
CA TYR A 190 7.46 -13.80 -3.28
C TYR A 190 8.60 -13.22 -2.45
N ALA A 191 8.69 -13.57 -1.16
CA ALA A 191 9.80 -13.18 -0.29
C ALA A 191 11.16 -13.67 -0.84
N CYS A 192 11.24 -14.93 -1.30
CA CYS A 192 12.45 -15.42 -1.96
C CYS A 192 12.76 -14.67 -3.26
N LEU A 193 11.73 -14.29 -4.03
CA LEU A 193 11.90 -13.54 -5.27
C LEU A 193 12.47 -12.14 -5.00
N ILE A 194 11.86 -11.38 -4.07
CA ILE A 194 12.30 -10.02 -3.74
C ILE A 194 13.70 -10.03 -3.14
N ASP A 195 14.02 -10.99 -2.27
CA ASP A 195 15.37 -11.14 -1.72
C ASP A 195 16.40 -11.44 -2.82
N GLY A 196 16.06 -12.35 -3.74
CA GLY A 196 16.93 -12.72 -4.85
C GLY A 196 17.16 -11.59 -5.87
N VAL A 197 16.16 -10.74 -6.13
CA VAL A 197 16.30 -9.58 -7.02
C VAL A 197 17.02 -8.42 -6.33
N PHE A 198 16.72 -8.16 -5.04
CA PHE A 198 17.30 -7.01 -4.33
C PHE A 198 18.75 -7.24 -3.91
N ALA A 199 19.19 -8.49 -3.77
CA ALA A 199 20.58 -8.85 -3.51
C ALA A 199 21.48 -8.85 -4.77
N ASP A 200 20.94 -8.56 -5.96
CA ASP A 200 21.69 -8.61 -7.21
C ASP A 200 22.54 -7.36 -7.45
N ASP A 201 23.82 -7.42 -7.07
CA ASP A 201 24.73 -6.29 -7.15
C ASP A 201 25.10 -5.84 -8.57
N ASP A 202 24.82 -6.66 -9.58
CA ASP A 202 25.04 -6.31 -10.98
C ASP A 202 23.95 -5.36 -11.52
N LEU A 203 22.81 -5.24 -10.83
CA LEU A 203 21.70 -4.37 -11.21
C LEU A 203 21.73 -3.06 -10.43
N ALA A 204 21.39 -1.94 -11.08
CA ALA A 204 21.22 -0.68 -10.37
C ALA A 204 20.00 -0.76 -9.41
N PRO A 205 20.01 -0.08 -8.24
CA PRO A 205 18.89 -0.14 -7.29
C PRO A 205 17.52 0.19 -7.90
N VAL A 206 17.47 1.18 -8.80
CA VAL A 206 16.26 1.57 -9.54
C VAL A 206 15.74 0.43 -10.43
N GLU A 207 16.65 -0.28 -11.11
CA GLU A 207 16.29 -1.42 -11.96
C GLU A 207 15.75 -2.59 -11.13
N ARG A 208 16.39 -2.90 -9.99
CA ARG A 208 15.91 -3.94 -9.05
C ARG A 208 14.46 -3.68 -8.63
N VAL A 209 14.15 -2.45 -8.24
CA VAL A 209 12.78 -2.07 -7.83
C VAL A 209 11.81 -2.12 -9.02
N ARG A 210 12.22 -1.65 -10.21
CA ARG A 210 11.39 -1.69 -11.42
C ARG A 210 11.02 -3.13 -11.84
N ILE A 211 11.96 -4.07 -11.74
CA ILE A 211 11.71 -5.50 -11.98
C ILE A 211 10.63 -6.01 -11.03
N MET A 212 10.75 -5.71 -9.73
CA MET A 212 9.78 -6.14 -8.73
C MET A 212 8.42 -5.45 -8.86
N LEU A 213 8.38 -4.20 -9.30
CA LEU A 213 7.14 -3.49 -9.63
C LEU A 213 6.36 -4.21 -10.75
N ILE A 214 7.04 -4.62 -11.82
CA ILE A 214 6.45 -5.41 -12.91
C ILE A 214 6.02 -6.80 -12.39
N ALA A 215 6.85 -7.46 -11.58
CA ALA A 215 6.49 -8.75 -10.98
C ALA A 215 5.24 -8.64 -10.09
N ASN A 216 5.10 -7.55 -9.34
CA ASN A 216 3.93 -7.31 -8.48
C ASN A 216 2.67 -7.00 -9.29
N TRP A 217 2.78 -6.39 -10.48
CA TRP A 217 1.64 -6.20 -11.40
C TRP A 217 1.12 -7.55 -11.90
N ILE A 218 2.03 -8.46 -12.24
CA ILE A 218 1.68 -9.82 -12.62
C ILE A 218 0.93 -10.50 -11.47
N VAL A 219 1.49 -10.49 -10.25
CA VAL A 219 0.83 -11.08 -9.07
C VAL A 219 -0.56 -10.46 -8.83
N PHE A 220 -0.71 -9.15 -8.99
CA PHE A 220 -1.99 -8.46 -8.86
C PHE A 220 -3.03 -8.92 -9.88
N SER A 221 -2.65 -9.04 -11.16
CA SER A 221 -3.52 -9.57 -12.21
C SER A 221 -4.03 -10.97 -11.87
N TRP A 222 -3.13 -11.88 -11.47
CA TRP A 222 -3.51 -13.24 -11.09
C TRP A 222 -4.39 -13.28 -9.85
N GLY A 223 -4.15 -12.41 -8.86
CA GLY A 223 -5.03 -12.27 -7.71
C GLY A 223 -6.43 -11.78 -8.08
N ARG A 224 -6.56 -10.86 -9.06
CA ARG A 224 -7.87 -10.42 -9.57
C ARG A 224 -8.60 -11.55 -10.28
N ASP A 225 -7.91 -12.30 -11.13
CA ASP A 225 -8.49 -13.42 -11.87
C ASP A 225 -8.95 -14.56 -10.94
N ALA A 226 -8.19 -14.83 -9.88
CA ALA A 226 -8.56 -15.78 -8.84
C ALA A 226 -9.61 -15.24 -7.85
N GLY A 227 -9.95 -13.95 -7.90
CA GLY A 227 -10.83 -13.31 -6.92
C GLY A 227 -10.24 -13.23 -5.50
N ASN A 228 -8.91 -13.34 -5.35
CA ASN A 228 -8.20 -13.27 -4.08
C ASN A 228 -7.07 -12.22 -4.12
N LEU A 229 -7.32 -11.09 -3.47
CA LEU A 229 -6.40 -9.95 -3.43
C LEU A 229 -5.51 -9.90 -2.18
N HIS A 230 -5.55 -10.94 -1.33
CA HIS A 230 -4.72 -10.98 -0.13
C HIS A 230 -3.23 -11.01 -0.46
N VAL A 231 -2.82 -11.88 -1.40
CA VAL A 231 -1.42 -12.01 -1.81
C VAL A 231 -0.90 -10.73 -2.49
N PRO A 232 -1.58 -10.16 -3.51
CA PRO A 232 -1.17 -8.88 -4.08
C PRO A 232 -1.01 -7.76 -3.06
N TYR A 233 -1.95 -7.67 -2.10
CA TYR A 233 -1.90 -6.65 -1.07
C TYR A 233 -0.64 -6.76 -0.21
N ASP A 234 -0.41 -7.94 0.40
CA ASP A 234 0.75 -8.16 1.27
C ASP A 234 2.08 -8.08 0.50
N ALA A 235 2.11 -8.54 -0.75
CA ALA A 235 3.27 -8.44 -1.65
C ALA A 235 3.60 -6.98 -1.98
N SER A 236 2.58 -6.13 -2.19
CA SER A 236 2.75 -4.70 -2.47
C SER A 236 3.24 -3.90 -1.25
N GLU A 237 2.75 -4.19 -0.04
CA GLU A 237 3.30 -3.61 1.19
C GLU A 237 4.77 -4.02 1.39
N GLN A 238 5.09 -5.30 1.18
CA GLN A 238 6.46 -5.77 1.29
C GLN A 238 7.37 -5.08 0.27
N LEU A 239 6.89 -4.88 -0.97
CA LEU A 239 7.63 -4.14 -1.99
C LEU A 239 7.84 -2.68 -1.60
N ALA A 240 6.80 -1.98 -1.15
CA ALA A 240 6.87 -0.57 -0.74
C ALA A 240 7.89 -0.34 0.40
N LEU A 241 7.89 -1.23 1.40
CA LEU A 241 8.85 -1.19 2.51
C LEU A 241 10.26 -1.53 2.03
N ARG A 242 10.45 -2.64 1.32
CA ARG A 242 11.79 -3.13 0.93
C ARG A 242 12.44 -2.28 -0.17
N ALA A 243 11.67 -1.59 -1.01
CA ALA A 243 12.19 -0.70 -2.03
C ALA A 243 12.75 0.62 -1.44
N TRP A 244 12.22 1.06 -0.30
CA TRP A 244 12.65 2.31 0.34
C TRP A 244 14.16 2.38 0.62
N PRO A 245 14.80 1.42 1.33
CA PRO A 245 16.24 1.46 1.61
C PRO A 245 17.12 1.46 0.37
N LEU A 246 16.62 0.95 -0.77
CA LEU A 246 17.33 0.97 -2.04
C LEU A 246 17.28 2.35 -2.72
N LEU A 247 16.18 3.08 -2.55
CA LEU A 247 15.89 4.30 -3.32
C LEU A 247 16.10 5.59 -2.54
N TYR A 248 15.81 5.63 -1.23
CA TYR A 248 15.95 6.86 -0.45
C TYR A 248 17.35 7.49 -0.50
N PRO A 249 18.47 6.74 -0.50
CA PRO A 249 19.80 7.35 -0.58
C PRO A 249 20.01 8.10 -1.90
N ILE A 250 19.43 7.59 -2.98
CA ILE A 250 19.46 8.21 -4.31
C ILE A 250 18.55 9.44 -4.33
N ILE A 251 17.33 9.32 -3.79
CA ILE A 251 16.35 10.42 -3.69
C ILE A 251 16.90 11.59 -2.88
N GLU A 252 17.65 11.31 -1.82
CA GLU A 252 18.20 12.32 -0.94
C GLU A 252 19.47 12.97 -1.48
N HIS A 253 20.43 12.17 -1.97
CA HIS A 253 21.79 12.65 -2.22
C HIS A 253 22.18 12.76 -3.71
N ASP A 254 21.53 12.03 -4.63
CA ASP A 254 21.92 11.99 -6.04
C ASP A 254 21.12 12.98 -6.89
N ARG A 255 21.69 14.14 -7.21
CA ARG A 255 21.02 15.18 -8.00
C ARG A 255 20.59 14.74 -9.40
N THR A 256 21.28 13.75 -9.98
CA THR A 256 21.06 13.34 -11.37
C THR A 256 20.00 12.24 -11.45
N ARG A 257 20.06 11.26 -10.55
CA ARG A 257 19.16 10.10 -10.54
C ARG A 257 17.97 10.23 -9.58
N LYS A 258 17.92 11.27 -8.76
CA LYS A 258 16.81 11.54 -7.82
C LYS A 258 15.44 11.46 -8.49
N LEU A 259 15.28 12.08 -9.67
CA LEU A 259 13.99 12.12 -10.35
C LEU A 259 13.54 10.71 -10.76
N GLU A 260 14.45 9.90 -11.31
CA GLU A 260 14.17 8.52 -11.70
C GLU A 260 13.80 7.66 -10.49
N ALA A 261 14.60 7.71 -9.41
CA ALA A 261 14.32 6.96 -8.19
C ALA A 261 12.99 7.37 -7.53
N SER A 262 12.69 8.67 -7.53
CA SER A 262 11.42 9.20 -7.00
C SER A 262 10.23 8.72 -7.83
N HIS A 263 10.35 8.70 -9.16
CA HIS A 263 9.29 8.21 -10.04
C HIS A 263 9.03 6.71 -9.87
N VAL A 264 10.08 5.90 -9.78
CA VAL A 264 9.92 4.46 -9.56
C VAL A 264 9.31 4.17 -8.19
N TYR A 265 9.73 4.90 -7.14
CA TYR A 265 9.11 4.73 -5.83
C TYR A 265 7.65 5.19 -5.80
N TYR A 266 7.34 6.30 -6.46
CA TYR A 266 5.96 6.76 -6.65
C TYR A 266 5.11 5.71 -7.37
N ALA A 267 5.65 5.02 -8.39
CA ALA A 267 4.95 3.95 -9.09
C ALA A 267 4.68 2.73 -8.18
N VAL A 268 5.62 2.36 -7.30
CA VAL A 268 5.40 1.32 -6.27
C VAL A 268 4.27 1.71 -5.32
N PHE A 269 4.28 2.94 -4.81
CA PHE A 269 3.24 3.43 -3.89
C PHE A 269 1.87 3.55 -4.56
N THR A 270 1.84 3.96 -5.83
CA THR A 270 0.60 4.05 -6.63
C THR A 270 0.01 2.66 -6.83
N GLN A 271 0.82 1.67 -7.22
CA GLN A 271 0.36 0.29 -7.37
C GLN A 271 -0.19 -0.29 -6.05
N TYR A 272 0.46 -0.01 -4.92
CA TYR A 272 -0.08 -0.38 -3.61
C TYR A 272 -1.50 0.19 -3.39
N LEU A 273 -1.72 1.46 -3.74
CA LEU A 273 -3.04 2.08 -3.63
C LEU A 273 -4.07 1.52 -4.62
N ASP A 274 -3.66 1.15 -5.83
CA ASP A 274 -4.54 0.50 -6.81
C ASP A 274 -5.02 -0.86 -6.30
N ILE A 275 -4.10 -1.65 -5.71
CA ILE A 275 -4.43 -2.92 -5.06
C ILE A 275 -5.33 -2.69 -3.85
N TRP A 276 -5.01 -1.69 -3.01
CA TRP A 276 -5.85 -1.31 -1.88
C TRP A 276 -7.26 -0.91 -2.33
N ASN A 277 -7.41 -0.19 -3.45
CA ASN A 277 -8.72 0.18 -3.97
C ASN A 277 -9.53 -1.04 -4.43
N ALA A 278 -8.91 -1.89 -5.26
CA ALA A 278 -9.55 -3.10 -5.77
C ALA A 278 -9.95 -4.06 -4.64
N PHE A 279 -9.17 -4.12 -3.57
CA PHE A 279 -9.43 -4.98 -2.42
C PHE A 279 -10.35 -4.31 -1.39
N ILE A 280 -9.85 -3.27 -0.72
CA ILE A 280 -10.51 -2.66 0.44
C ILE A 280 -11.66 -1.76 0.00
N SER A 281 -11.41 -0.82 -0.92
CA SER A 281 -12.43 0.16 -1.30
C SER A 281 -13.64 -0.46 -2.01
N GLU A 282 -13.40 -1.42 -2.90
CA GLU A 282 -14.46 -2.00 -3.73
C GLU A 282 -15.15 -3.22 -3.09
N LYS A 283 -14.42 -4.03 -2.30
CA LYS A 283 -14.96 -5.29 -1.76
C LYS A 283 -15.28 -5.23 -0.27
N VAL A 284 -14.61 -4.37 0.50
CA VAL A 284 -14.72 -4.38 1.98
C VAL A 284 -15.55 -3.22 2.49
N LEU A 285 -15.17 -1.98 2.16
CA LEU A 285 -15.83 -0.78 2.68
C LEU A 285 -17.35 -0.71 2.42
N PRO A 286 -17.90 -1.20 1.28
CA PRO A 286 -19.34 -1.22 1.06
C PRO A 286 -20.14 -2.07 2.06
N HIS A 287 -19.47 -2.89 2.88
CA HIS A 287 -20.09 -3.78 3.86
C HIS A 287 -19.72 -3.43 5.31
N ALA A 288 -19.05 -2.29 5.55
CA ALA A 288 -18.56 -1.91 6.87
C ALA A 288 -19.67 -1.64 7.91
N ASP A 289 -20.83 -1.14 7.46
CA ASP A 289 -22.02 -0.83 8.25
C ASP A 289 -23.03 -2.00 8.32
N THR A 290 -22.76 -3.10 7.60
CA THR A 290 -23.67 -4.23 7.52
C THR A 290 -23.35 -5.22 8.64
N LEU A 291 -24.30 -5.39 9.56
CA LEU A 291 -24.15 -6.27 10.73
C LEU A 291 -23.66 -7.66 10.33
N HIS A 292 -22.49 -8.03 10.87
CA HIS A 292 -21.79 -9.29 10.70
C HIS A 292 -21.34 -9.67 9.29
N ALA A 293 -21.56 -8.84 8.26
CA ALA A 293 -21.20 -9.19 6.88
C ALA A 293 -19.71 -9.53 6.74
N LEU A 294 -18.83 -8.67 7.28
CA LEU A 294 -17.39 -8.87 7.21
C LEU A 294 -16.92 -10.02 8.11
N SER A 295 -17.37 -10.07 9.38
CA SER A 295 -16.99 -11.17 10.27
C SER A 295 -17.43 -12.54 9.77
N PHE A 296 -18.60 -12.62 9.12
CA PHE A 296 -19.11 -13.86 8.53
C PHE A 296 -18.30 -14.26 7.28
N SER A 297 -17.82 -13.29 6.50
CA SER A 297 -17.02 -13.54 5.30
C SER A 297 -15.67 -14.20 5.58
N VAL A 298 -15.16 -14.15 6.82
CA VAL A 298 -13.96 -14.87 7.24
C VAL A 298 -14.11 -16.39 7.03
N GLY A 299 -15.34 -16.91 7.12
CA GLY A 299 -15.63 -18.32 6.85
C GLY A 299 -15.07 -19.31 7.87
N SER A 300 -14.55 -18.82 9.01
CA SER A 300 -14.14 -19.66 10.13
C SER A 300 -15.27 -19.81 11.15
N VAL A 301 -15.30 -20.97 11.80
CA VAL A 301 -16.16 -21.26 12.95
C VAL A 301 -15.52 -20.82 14.27
N GLU A 302 -14.20 -20.58 14.27
CA GLU A 302 -13.44 -20.27 15.47
C GLU A 302 -13.41 -18.75 15.70
N PRO A 303 -13.91 -18.25 16.87
CA PRO A 303 -13.88 -16.83 17.18
C PRO A 303 -12.49 -16.18 17.13
N VAL A 304 -11.43 -16.95 17.42
CA VAL A 304 -10.04 -16.47 17.32
C VAL A 304 -9.72 -16.03 15.89
N ASP A 305 -10.03 -16.86 14.90
CA ASP A 305 -9.76 -16.58 13.49
C ASP A 305 -10.49 -15.31 13.03
N ILE A 306 -11.76 -15.19 13.42
CA ILE A 306 -12.58 -14.02 13.11
C ILE A 306 -11.96 -12.76 13.74
N ASN A 307 -11.54 -12.82 15.00
CA ASN A 307 -10.92 -11.67 15.67
C ASN A 307 -9.62 -11.24 14.98
N LEU A 308 -8.71 -12.19 14.74
CA LEU A 308 -7.43 -11.93 14.09
C LEU A 308 -7.61 -11.34 12.69
N ALA A 309 -8.51 -11.93 11.89
CA ALA A 309 -8.81 -11.45 10.54
C ALA A 309 -9.43 -10.05 10.55
N MET A 310 -10.37 -9.79 11.48
CA MET A 310 -11.03 -8.48 11.57
C MET A 310 -10.09 -7.37 12.03
N PHE A 311 -9.19 -7.63 12.99
CA PHE A 311 -8.17 -6.64 13.38
C PHE A 311 -7.18 -6.37 12.25
N ASP A 312 -6.71 -7.41 11.54
CA ASP A 312 -5.84 -7.22 10.37
C ASP A 312 -6.52 -6.36 9.29
N LEU A 313 -7.80 -6.62 9.02
CA LEU A 313 -8.62 -5.84 8.08
C LEU A 313 -8.75 -4.37 8.50
N VAL A 314 -9.02 -4.13 9.79
CA VAL A 314 -9.06 -2.77 10.38
C VAL A 314 -7.74 -2.05 10.16
N GLY A 315 -6.61 -2.71 10.40
CA GLY A 315 -5.29 -2.13 10.17
C GLY A 315 -5.06 -1.73 8.71
N LYS A 316 -5.48 -2.58 7.76
CA LYS A 316 -5.39 -2.30 6.31
C LYS A 316 -6.26 -1.10 5.90
N ILE A 317 -7.49 -1.02 6.42
CA ILE A 317 -8.40 0.12 6.18
C ILE A 317 -7.81 1.41 6.75
N ALA A 318 -7.38 1.38 8.01
CA ALA A 318 -6.81 2.53 8.71
C ALA A 318 -5.56 3.07 8.00
N LEU A 319 -4.65 2.18 7.59
CA LEU A 319 -3.45 2.54 6.86
C LEU A 319 -3.78 3.23 5.52
N GLY A 320 -4.73 2.69 4.75
CA GLY A 320 -5.18 3.33 3.52
C GLY A 320 -5.81 4.71 3.73
N GLY A 321 -6.62 4.86 4.78
CA GLY A 321 -7.19 6.16 5.17
C GLY A 321 -6.12 7.18 5.55
N LEU A 322 -5.11 6.78 6.32
CA LEU A 322 -3.97 7.62 6.70
C LEU A 322 -3.11 8.04 5.50
N ILE A 323 -2.90 7.12 4.54
CA ILE A 323 -2.19 7.45 3.29
C ILE A 323 -3.01 8.41 2.43
N HIS A 324 -4.33 8.24 2.34
CA HIS A 324 -5.19 9.18 1.63
C HIS A 324 -5.26 10.56 2.32
N LEU A 325 -5.12 10.61 3.65
CA LEU A 325 -4.98 11.86 4.39
C LEU A 325 -3.66 12.55 4.02
N TRP A 326 -2.55 11.81 4.05
CA TRP A 326 -1.22 12.31 3.66
C TRP A 326 -1.17 12.82 2.20
N LEU A 327 -1.83 12.13 1.27
CA LEU A 327 -1.90 12.51 -0.14
C LEU A 327 -2.90 13.62 -0.47
N SER A 328 -3.68 14.10 0.52
CA SER A 328 -4.63 15.19 0.27
C SER A 328 -3.91 16.50 -0.09
N PRO A 329 -4.53 17.44 -0.83
CA PRO A 329 -3.87 18.69 -1.23
C PRO A 329 -3.38 19.55 -0.06
N THR A 330 -4.01 19.40 1.11
CA THR A 330 -3.61 20.01 2.39
C THR A 330 -3.07 18.95 3.35
N GLY A 331 -2.49 17.88 2.80
CA GLY A 331 -2.01 16.73 3.55
C GLY A 331 -1.07 17.16 4.66
N PRO A 332 -1.37 16.81 5.92
CA PRO A 332 -0.58 17.32 7.02
C PRO A 332 0.74 16.52 7.12
N GLN A 333 1.80 17.21 7.54
CA GLN A 333 3.11 16.58 7.73
C GLN A 333 3.07 15.45 8.79
N PHE A 334 2.08 15.51 9.68
CA PHE A 334 1.72 14.47 10.65
C PHE A 334 0.20 14.45 10.84
N PRO A 335 -0.40 13.39 11.38
CA PRO A 335 -1.83 13.38 11.72
C PRO A 335 -2.23 14.56 12.62
N ILE A 336 -3.27 15.30 12.21
CA ILE A 336 -3.85 16.46 12.92
C ILE A 336 -5.37 16.40 12.84
N MET A 337 -6.07 17.28 13.57
CA MET A 337 -7.49 17.52 13.36
C MET A 337 -7.72 18.20 12.00
N VAL A 338 -8.50 17.57 11.14
CA VAL A 338 -8.76 18.06 9.77
C VAL A 338 -10.05 18.88 9.76
N CYS A 339 -9.92 20.21 9.67
CA CYS A 339 -11.08 21.08 9.70
C CYS A 339 -11.87 21.12 8.37
N ARG A 340 -11.20 20.97 7.20
CA ARG A 340 -11.77 20.74 5.85
C ARG A 340 -10.66 20.17 4.94
N THR A 341 -11.03 19.50 3.84
CA THR A 341 -10.18 19.12 2.67
C THR A 341 -9.45 17.76 2.63
N ALA A 342 -10.09 16.67 3.08
CA ALA A 342 -9.66 15.29 2.75
C ALA A 342 -10.83 14.30 2.53
N PRO A 343 -11.73 14.52 1.54
CA PRO A 343 -13.01 13.81 1.44
C PRO A 343 -12.88 12.30 1.18
N ARG A 344 -11.75 11.84 0.64
CA ARG A 344 -11.51 10.40 0.48
C ARG A 344 -11.14 9.75 1.81
N ALA A 345 -10.23 10.36 2.57
CA ALA A 345 -9.83 9.87 3.88
C ALA A 345 -11.00 9.93 4.89
N GLU A 346 -11.79 10.99 4.87
CA GLU A 346 -12.97 11.16 5.71
C GLU A 346 -14.03 10.07 5.45
N ARG A 347 -14.30 9.73 4.17
CA ARG A 347 -15.21 8.61 3.83
C ARG A 347 -14.70 7.26 4.32
N ILE A 348 -13.39 7.03 4.24
CA ILE A 348 -12.76 5.80 4.75
C ILE A 348 -12.88 5.75 6.28
N ALA A 349 -12.57 6.85 6.96
CA ALA A 349 -12.70 6.98 8.41
C ALA A 349 -14.15 6.73 8.87
N THR A 350 -15.13 7.32 8.17
CA THR A 350 -16.56 7.14 8.46
C THR A 350 -16.98 5.68 8.31
N ALA A 351 -16.57 5.00 7.23
CA ALA A 351 -16.86 3.58 7.05
C ALA A 351 -16.18 2.72 8.14
N LEU A 352 -14.92 3.01 8.48
CA LEU A 352 -14.19 2.34 9.54
C LEU A 352 -14.87 2.51 10.91
N ALA A 353 -15.42 3.68 11.19
CA ALA A 353 -16.09 4.01 12.45
C ALA A 353 -17.34 3.17 12.72
N GLU A 354 -18.00 2.66 11.68
CA GLU A 354 -19.19 1.79 11.81
C GLU A 354 -18.81 0.32 12.07
N MET A 355 -17.58 -0.10 11.73
CA MET A 355 -17.16 -1.50 11.84
C MET A 355 -17.29 -2.11 13.25
N PRO A 356 -16.93 -1.42 14.36
CA PRO A 356 -17.05 -2.00 15.71
C PRO A 356 -18.49 -2.29 16.13
N ALA A 357 -19.46 -1.51 15.63
CA ALA A 357 -20.88 -1.76 15.86
C ALA A 357 -21.38 -2.94 15.04
N SER A 358 -21.00 -3.00 13.76
CA SER A 358 -21.37 -4.08 12.84
C SER A 358 -20.65 -5.40 13.14
N ASN A 359 -19.47 -5.36 13.75
CA ASN A 359 -18.62 -6.52 14.03
C ASN A 359 -18.09 -6.47 15.47
N PRO A 360 -18.91 -6.86 16.47
CA PRO A 360 -18.59 -6.70 17.90
C PRO A 360 -17.29 -7.37 18.37
N THR A 361 -16.73 -8.32 17.60
CA THR A 361 -15.41 -8.89 17.89
C THR A 361 -14.30 -7.84 17.96
N LEU A 362 -14.44 -6.72 17.23
CA LEU A 362 -13.47 -5.61 17.22
C LEU A 362 -13.44 -4.83 18.55
N LYS A 363 -14.43 -5.04 19.42
CA LYS A 363 -14.48 -4.43 20.75
C LYS A 363 -13.65 -5.19 21.78
N ALA A 364 -13.10 -6.35 21.44
CA ALA A 364 -12.31 -7.16 22.37
C ALA A 364 -11.06 -7.67 21.66
N PRO A 365 -9.94 -6.94 21.73
CA PRO A 365 -8.66 -7.42 21.24
C PRO A 365 -8.29 -8.77 21.88
N MET A 366 -7.84 -9.75 21.09
CA MET A 366 -7.35 -11.04 21.62
C MET A 366 -5.83 -11.11 21.77
N LEU A 367 -5.11 -10.16 21.17
CA LEU A 367 -3.67 -10.04 21.28
C LEU A 367 -3.32 -8.65 21.76
N ASP A 368 -2.33 -8.54 22.64
CA ASP A 368 -1.84 -7.22 23.07
C ASP A 368 -1.25 -6.44 21.88
N ARG A 369 -0.60 -7.14 20.93
CA ARG A 369 -0.10 -6.54 19.69
C ARG A 369 -1.18 -6.00 18.74
N HIS A 370 -2.47 -6.25 18.99
CA HIS A 370 -3.56 -5.54 18.28
C HIS A 370 -3.55 -4.03 18.57
N SER A 371 -2.74 -3.56 19.53
CA SER A 371 -2.42 -2.14 19.72
C SER A 371 -1.93 -1.46 18.45
N SER A 372 -1.28 -2.18 17.53
CA SER A 372 -0.84 -1.62 16.26
C SER A 372 -2.02 -1.30 15.33
N GLU A 373 -2.92 -2.25 15.09
CA GLU A 373 -4.11 -2.06 14.25
C GLU A 373 -5.11 -1.09 14.88
N LEU A 374 -5.40 -1.27 16.17
CA LEU A 374 -6.30 -0.41 16.91
C LEU A 374 -5.73 1.02 17.00
N GLY A 375 -4.44 1.16 17.23
CA GLY A 375 -3.77 2.45 17.27
C GLY A 375 -3.89 3.18 15.93
N LEU A 376 -3.64 2.50 14.80
CA LEU A 376 -3.80 3.12 13.48
C LEU A 376 -5.25 3.54 13.21
N ALA A 377 -6.21 2.69 13.60
CA ALA A 377 -7.63 2.96 13.42
C ALA A 377 -8.07 4.19 14.23
N LEU A 378 -7.79 4.20 15.54
CA LEU A 378 -8.12 5.31 16.42
C LEU A 378 -7.39 6.60 16.01
N LEU A 379 -6.14 6.51 15.55
CA LEU A 379 -5.40 7.65 15.02
C LEU A 379 -6.13 8.29 13.83
N LEU A 380 -6.57 7.48 12.87
CA LEU A 380 -7.34 7.96 11.72
C LEU A 380 -8.69 8.58 12.15
N LEU A 381 -9.43 7.92 13.03
CA LEU A 381 -10.74 8.40 13.49
C LEU A 381 -10.61 9.71 14.30
N CYS A 382 -9.51 9.90 15.03
CA CYS A 382 -9.23 11.15 15.73
C CYS A 382 -8.91 12.31 14.79
N CYS A 383 -8.59 12.08 13.51
CA CYS A 383 -8.34 13.17 12.56
C CYS A 383 -9.60 13.87 12.06
N PHE A 384 -10.80 13.30 12.24
CA PHE A 384 -12.06 13.83 11.71
C PHE A 384 -13.08 13.99 12.82
N GLU A 385 -13.68 15.18 12.93
CA GLU A 385 -14.63 15.51 14.00
C GLU A 385 -15.85 14.58 13.97
N GLU A 386 -16.35 14.24 12.79
CA GLU A 386 -17.50 13.36 12.55
C GLU A 386 -17.31 11.95 13.12
N THR A 387 -16.07 11.49 13.27
CA THR A 387 -15.76 10.13 13.75
C THR A 387 -15.32 10.08 15.20
N ARG A 388 -15.12 11.21 15.89
CA ARG A 388 -14.57 11.24 17.26
C ARG A 388 -15.49 10.59 18.29
N GLU A 389 -16.81 10.77 18.18
CA GLU A 389 -17.77 10.13 19.09
C GLU A 389 -17.70 8.59 18.95
N ARG A 390 -17.63 8.09 17.71
CA ARG A 390 -17.46 6.66 17.43
C ARG A 390 -16.10 6.13 17.91
N ALA A 391 -15.04 6.91 17.76
CA ALA A 391 -13.72 6.59 18.28
C ALA A 391 -13.73 6.48 19.81
N ALA A 392 -14.37 7.42 20.50
CA ALA A 392 -14.50 7.41 21.96
C ALA A 392 -15.27 6.17 22.43
N TYR A 393 -16.40 5.89 21.77
CA TYR A 393 -17.19 4.70 22.03
C TYR A 393 -16.37 3.41 21.85
N TRP A 394 -15.68 3.25 20.71
CA TRP A 394 -14.89 2.05 20.46
C TRP A 394 -13.72 1.89 21.43
N ASN A 395 -12.98 2.98 21.69
CA ASN A 395 -11.88 2.99 22.65
C ASN A 395 -12.35 2.56 24.05
N ARG A 396 -13.51 3.07 24.49
CA ARG A 396 -14.12 2.72 25.77
C ARG A 396 -14.53 1.25 25.83
N GLU A 397 -15.21 0.74 24.81
CA GLU A 397 -15.63 -0.67 24.77
C GLU A 397 -14.41 -1.62 24.78
N ALA A 398 -13.35 -1.28 24.04
CA ALA A 398 -12.10 -2.06 24.01
C ALA A 398 -11.35 -2.04 25.34
N ALA A 399 -11.25 -0.87 25.98
CA ALA A 399 -10.67 -0.71 27.30
C ALA A 399 -11.47 -1.49 28.36
N GLN A 400 -12.79 -1.37 28.35
CA GLN A 400 -13.67 -2.07 29.29
C GLN A 400 -13.64 -3.58 29.09
N ALA A 401 -13.53 -4.07 27.85
CA ALA A 401 -13.35 -5.50 27.58
C ALA A 401 -12.07 -6.05 28.24
N LEU A 402 -10.95 -5.30 28.18
CA LEU A 402 -9.73 -5.65 28.90
C LEU A 402 -9.95 -5.62 30.42
N MET A 403 -10.54 -4.55 30.95
CA MET A 403 -10.80 -4.42 32.39
C MET A 403 -11.64 -5.59 32.92
N ILE A 404 -12.73 -5.92 32.22
CA ILE A 404 -13.59 -7.05 32.56
C ILE A 404 -12.82 -8.36 32.49
N ALA A 405 -12.04 -8.58 31.42
CA ALA A 405 -11.27 -9.82 31.26
C ALA A 405 -10.26 -10.01 32.41
N VAL A 406 -9.62 -8.96 32.90
CA VAL A 406 -8.69 -9.04 34.04
C VAL A 406 -9.43 -9.18 35.37
N SER A 407 -10.53 -8.43 35.57
CA SER A 407 -11.23 -8.33 36.87
C SER A 407 -12.24 -9.45 37.12
N MET A 408 -12.60 -10.28 36.14
CA MET A 408 -13.53 -11.40 36.34
C MET A 408 -12.96 -12.49 37.28
N PRO A 409 -13.79 -13.12 38.13
CA PRO A 409 -13.37 -14.26 38.95
C PRO A 409 -12.88 -15.43 38.08
N GLY A 410 -11.64 -15.86 38.28
CA GLY A 410 -10.98 -16.88 37.44
C GLY A 410 -10.36 -16.33 36.15
N HIS A 411 -10.47 -15.01 35.93
CA HIS A 411 -10.05 -14.29 34.73
C HIS A 411 -10.79 -14.72 33.46
N GLY A 412 -11.04 -13.76 32.57
CA GLY A 412 -11.85 -13.99 31.38
C GLY A 412 -11.13 -14.87 30.35
N PRO A 413 -11.85 -15.77 29.65
CA PRO A 413 -11.26 -16.63 28.61
C PRO A 413 -10.68 -15.84 27.42
N ARG A 414 -10.95 -14.53 27.35
CA ARG A 414 -10.56 -13.63 26.26
C ARG A 414 -9.63 -12.50 26.69
N LEU A 415 -8.84 -12.71 27.74
CA LEU A 415 -7.76 -11.79 28.09
C LEU A 415 -6.75 -11.70 26.91
N PRO A 416 -6.38 -10.49 26.45
CA PRO A 416 -5.41 -10.35 25.38
C PRO A 416 -4.11 -11.08 25.70
N SER A 417 -3.61 -11.88 24.75
CA SER A 417 -2.34 -12.58 24.90
C SER A 417 -1.17 -11.73 24.42
N ILE A 418 -0.06 -11.76 25.15
CA ILE A 418 1.23 -11.25 24.70
C ILE A 418 1.96 -12.25 23.78
N ASP A 419 1.64 -13.55 23.89
CA ASP A 419 2.17 -14.58 23.01
C ASP A 419 1.32 -14.64 21.73
N PRO A 420 1.91 -14.39 20.55
CA PRO A 420 1.21 -14.44 19.29
C PRO A 420 0.97 -15.86 18.75
N ASN A 421 1.49 -16.90 19.40
CA ASN A 421 1.26 -18.28 18.99
C ASN A 421 -0.25 -18.59 19.00
N TYR A 422 -0.75 -19.10 17.88
CA TYR A 422 -2.16 -19.45 17.74
C TYR A 422 -2.63 -20.46 18.80
N GLU A 423 -1.78 -21.44 19.13
CA GLU A 423 -2.08 -22.42 20.18
C GLU A 423 -2.26 -21.77 21.56
N ALA A 424 -1.56 -20.67 21.84
CA ALA A 424 -1.70 -19.93 23.10
C ALA A 424 -3.00 -19.10 23.18
N LEU A 425 -3.64 -18.85 22.02
CA LEU A 425 -4.94 -18.18 21.91
C LEU A 425 -6.11 -19.14 22.05
N LEU A 426 -5.92 -20.42 21.71
CA LEU A 426 -6.86 -21.50 21.96
C LEU A 426 -6.84 -21.86 23.46
N ARG A 427 -7.30 -20.95 24.31
CA ARG A 427 -7.34 -21.18 25.76
C ARG A 427 -8.49 -22.12 26.11
N ASP A 428 -8.17 -23.15 26.90
CA ASP A 428 -9.18 -23.92 27.64
C ASP A 428 -9.96 -22.97 28.56
N ASP A 429 -11.24 -23.24 28.83
CA ASP A 429 -12.10 -22.49 29.78
C ASP A 429 -11.64 -22.58 31.26
N LYS A 430 -10.39 -22.96 31.51
CA LYS A 430 -9.81 -23.03 32.85
C LYS A 430 -9.44 -21.63 33.32
N ALA A 431 -9.80 -21.36 34.56
CA ALA A 431 -9.40 -20.14 35.24
C ALA A 431 -7.87 -20.03 35.32
N LEU A 432 -7.33 -18.85 34.99
CA LEU A 432 -5.91 -18.56 35.19
C LEU A 432 -5.64 -18.43 36.70
N THR A 433 -4.46 -18.84 37.12
CA THR A 433 -3.94 -18.50 38.44
C THR A 433 -3.45 -17.05 38.47
N ASP A 434 -3.32 -16.47 39.67
CA ASP A 434 -2.78 -15.11 39.83
C ASP A 434 -1.37 -14.95 39.23
N GLU A 435 -0.56 -16.01 39.17
CA GLU A 435 0.78 -15.96 38.59
C GLU A 435 0.72 -16.00 37.06
N GLU A 436 -0.12 -16.87 36.49
CA GLU A 436 -0.35 -16.92 35.04
C GLU A 436 -0.99 -15.62 34.52
N LEU A 437 -1.85 -14.97 35.32
CA LEU A 437 -2.37 -13.65 34.99
C LEU A 437 -1.25 -12.62 34.92
N LYS A 438 -0.35 -12.59 35.91
CA LYS A 438 0.78 -11.64 35.92
C LYS A 438 1.63 -11.82 34.69
N ASP A 439 1.94 -13.05 34.32
CA ASP A 439 2.71 -13.36 33.12
C ASP A 439 1.95 -12.93 31.85
N ALA A 440 0.65 -13.22 31.77
CA ALA A 440 -0.19 -12.83 30.64
C ALA A 440 -0.34 -11.30 30.49
N THR A 441 -0.25 -10.56 31.60
CA THR A 441 -0.30 -9.09 31.64
C THR A 441 1.07 -8.44 31.86
N ALA A 442 2.17 -9.20 31.70
CA ALA A 442 3.51 -8.72 32.08
C ALA A 442 3.93 -7.48 31.29
N ALA A 443 3.45 -7.35 30.05
CA ALA A 443 3.66 -6.18 29.23
C ALA A 443 2.42 -5.86 28.42
N SER A 444 1.99 -4.59 28.43
CA SER A 444 0.85 -4.16 27.64
C SER A 444 1.16 -2.94 26.79
N THR A 445 0.85 -3.06 25.51
CA THR A 445 0.89 -2.01 24.50
C THR A 445 -0.51 -1.46 24.21
N LEU A 446 -1.57 -2.18 24.58
CA LEU A 446 -2.95 -1.69 24.50
C LEU A 446 -3.21 -0.57 25.52
N LEU A 447 -2.72 -0.73 26.76
CA LEU A 447 -3.03 0.20 27.85
C LEU A 447 -2.60 1.66 27.54
N PRO A 448 -1.38 1.92 27.02
CA PRO A 448 -1.00 3.27 26.59
C PRO A 448 -1.84 3.81 25.43
N VAL A 449 -2.27 2.96 24.48
CA VAL A 449 -3.12 3.38 23.35
C VAL A 449 -4.48 3.84 23.86
N TYR A 450 -5.10 3.09 24.78
CA TYR A 450 -6.38 3.48 25.39
C TYR A 450 -6.29 4.82 26.10
N GLY A 451 -5.25 5.01 26.92
CA GLY A 451 -5.02 6.26 27.65
C GLY A 451 -4.74 7.45 26.73
N LEU A 452 -3.88 7.28 25.72
CA LEU A 452 -3.55 8.33 24.76
C LEU A 452 -4.77 8.75 23.93
N CYS A 453 -5.56 7.79 23.45
CA CYS A 453 -6.79 8.07 22.71
C CYS A 453 -7.84 8.75 23.60
N ALA A 454 -8.03 8.27 24.83
CA ALA A 454 -8.95 8.89 25.79
C ALA A 454 -8.56 10.35 26.09
N TRP A 455 -7.27 10.65 26.23
CA TRP A 455 -6.78 12.03 26.34
C TRP A 455 -7.15 12.88 25.12
N ILE A 456 -6.83 12.41 23.92
CA ILE A 456 -7.11 13.15 22.67
C ILE A 456 -8.60 13.42 22.49
N LEU A 457 -9.46 12.52 22.96
CA LEU A 457 -10.91 12.65 22.87
C LEU A 457 -11.54 13.38 24.08
N GLY A 458 -10.75 13.77 25.08
CA GLY A 458 -11.23 14.43 26.30
C GLY A 458 -12.08 13.52 27.21
N ASP A 459 -11.93 12.20 27.12
CA ASP A 459 -12.67 11.22 27.93
C ASP A 459 -12.05 11.06 29.32
N THR A 460 -12.27 12.08 30.16
CA THR A 460 -11.75 12.13 31.54
C THR A 460 -12.28 11.00 32.42
N GLN A 461 -13.48 10.49 32.14
CA GLN A 461 -14.05 9.35 32.86
C GLN A 461 -13.21 8.09 32.58
N LEU A 462 -12.98 7.77 31.31
CA LEU A 462 -12.21 6.58 30.93
C LEU A 462 -10.76 6.68 31.42
N LEU A 463 -10.15 7.87 31.40
CA LEU A 463 -8.81 8.08 31.97
C LEU A 463 -8.75 7.74 33.46
N GLY A 464 -9.74 8.18 34.24
CA GLY A 464 -9.83 7.86 35.67
C GLY A 464 -10.03 6.36 35.91
N GLU A 465 -10.94 5.73 35.15
CA GLU A 465 -11.19 4.28 35.22
C GLU A 465 -9.93 3.47 34.87
N LEU A 466 -9.21 3.86 33.82
CA LEU A 466 -7.96 3.22 33.40
C LEU A 466 -6.83 3.40 34.42
N ALA A 467 -6.70 4.58 35.01
CA ALA A 467 -5.69 4.85 36.04
C ALA A 467 -5.94 4.00 37.29
N GLU A 468 -7.19 3.98 37.79
CA GLU A 468 -7.59 3.14 38.92
C GLU A 468 -7.38 1.65 38.63
N PHE A 469 -7.73 1.22 37.40
CA PHE A 469 -7.52 -0.15 36.95
C PHE A 469 -6.03 -0.52 36.91
N GLN A 470 -5.17 0.36 36.36
CA GLN A 470 -3.72 0.14 36.31
C GLN A 470 -3.14 -0.03 37.72
N GLU A 471 -3.52 0.85 38.65
CA GLU A 471 -3.04 0.84 40.04
C GLU A 471 -3.53 -0.38 40.84
N LYS A 472 -4.76 -0.85 40.60
CA LYS A 472 -5.35 -1.94 41.40
C LYS A 472 -5.08 -3.34 40.84
N HIS A 473 -5.17 -3.48 39.51
CA HIS A 473 -5.19 -4.79 38.86
C HIS A 473 -3.92 -5.10 38.07
N LEU A 474 -3.17 -4.08 37.65
CA LEU A 474 -2.00 -4.23 36.77
C LEU A 474 -0.71 -3.69 37.39
N THR A 475 -0.56 -3.78 38.71
CA THR A 475 0.63 -3.27 39.46
C THR A 475 1.98 -3.81 38.99
N ARG A 476 2.00 -4.99 38.36
CA ARG A 476 3.21 -5.63 37.81
C ARG A 476 3.29 -5.59 36.28
N CYS A 477 2.31 -4.98 35.62
CA CYS A 477 2.29 -4.82 34.17
C CYS A 477 3.24 -3.71 33.76
N ASN A 478 4.16 -4.02 32.84
CA ASN A 478 4.93 -3.01 32.14
C ASN A 478 4.10 -2.45 30.97
N ALA A 479 3.38 -1.36 31.21
CA ALA A 479 2.74 -0.63 30.14
C ALA A 479 3.83 0.05 29.29
N GLN A 480 3.85 -0.25 28.00
CA GLN A 480 4.96 0.15 27.13
C GLN A 480 4.48 0.50 25.71
N THR A 481 5.26 1.32 25.02
CA THR A 481 5.09 1.60 23.59
C THR A 481 6.41 1.42 22.85
N TRP A 482 6.39 1.59 21.53
CA TRP A 482 7.57 1.53 20.69
C TRP A 482 8.03 2.92 20.27
N VAL A 483 9.35 3.12 20.31
CA VAL A 483 10.00 4.32 19.79
C VAL A 483 11.22 3.94 18.94
N PRO A 484 11.56 4.73 17.90
CA PRO A 484 12.76 4.48 17.12
C PRO A 484 14.03 4.71 17.93
N ASN A 485 15.12 4.07 17.53
CA ASN A 485 16.47 4.29 18.04
C ASN A 485 17.49 4.41 16.91
N ALA A 486 18.75 4.76 17.21
CA ALA A 486 19.77 5.08 16.22
C ALA A 486 20.09 3.96 15.20
N GLY A 487 19.70 2.71 15.45
CA GLY A 487 19.94 1.55 14.56
C GLY A 487 18.67 0.96 13.95
N CYS A 488 17.55 1.67 14.00
CA CYS A 488 16.26 1.11 13.60
C CYS A 488 15.90 1.32 12.12
N ASP A 489 16.41 2.37 11.45
CA ASP A 489 16.01 2.78 10.10
C ASP A 489 16.08 1.60 9.12
N ASP A 490 17.26 1.03 8.86
CA ASP A 490 17.44 -0.09 7.92
C ASP A 490 16.64 -1.36 8.29
N LYS A 491 16.43 -1.61 9.58
CA LYS A 491 15.75 -2.81 10.08
C LYS A 491 14.23 -2.69 9.97
N LEU A 492 13.71 -1.47 10.12
CA LEU A 492 12.29 -1.17 10.08
C LEU A 492 11.69 -1.54 8.72
N TRP A 493 12.43 -1.25 7.64
CA TRP A 493 12.03 -1.51 6.26
C TRP A 493 12.07 -3.00 5.86
N GLN A 494 12.69 -3.86 6.67
CA GLN A 494 12.76 -5.29 6.44
C GLN A 494 11.62 -6.08 7.10
N GLY A 495 10.70 -5.40 7.81
CA GLY A 495 9.64 -6.06 8.58
C GLY A 495 10.17 -6.73 9.86
N ASN A 496 11.32 -6.28 10.38
CA ASN A 496 11.95 -6.89 11.54
C ASN A 496 11.24 -6.44 12.83
N GLN A 497 10.67 -7.39 13.55
CA GLN A 497 9.99 -7.15 14.83
C GLN A 497 10.95 -6.76 15.97
N ARG A 498 12.24 -7.06 15.84
CA ARG A 498 13.29 -6.78 16.84
C ARG A 498 14.08 -5.53 16.45
N THR A 499 13.37 -4.41 16.35
CA THR A 499 13.94 -3.09 16.01
C THR A 499 13.40 -1.99 16.93
N GLY A 500 14.10 -0.86 17.00
CA GLY A 500 13.76 0.24 17.91
C GLY A 500 13.92 -0.13 19.38
N SER A 501 13.25 0.61 20.24
CA SER A 501 13.29 0.45 21.69
C SER A 501 11.87 0.35 22.26
N ALA A 502 11.72 -0.48 23.29
CA ALA A 502 10.54 -0.46 24.14
C ALA A 502 10.66 0.72 25.10
N PHE A 503 9.71 1.65 25.05
CA PHE A 503 9.58 2.73 26.02
C PHE A 503 8.60 2.29 27.11
N GLN A 504 9.15 2.04 28.29
CA GLN A 504 8.53 1.24 29.36
C GLN A 504 8.01 2.11 30.50
N ASP A 505 7.33 1.46 31.47
CA ASP A 505 6.86 2.06 32.72
C ASP A 505 5.91 3.25 32.51
N LEU A 506 5.04 3.13 31.50
CA LEU A 506 4.04 4.16 31.16
C LEU A 506 2.86 4.13 32.14
N GLU A 507 2.79 5.13 33.00
CA GLU A 507 1.69 5.30 33.93
C GLU A 507 0.65 6.29 33.39
N ILE A 508 -0.63 5.92 33.44
CA ILE A 508 -1.75 6.79 33.00
C ILE A 508 -1.82 8.02 33.91
N GLY A 509 -1.88 7.81 35.23
CA GLY A 509 -2.12 8.85 36.23
C GLY A 509 -3.59 9.30 36.25
N ALA A 510 -4.03 9.89 37.36
CA ALA A 510 -5.45 10.13 37.68
C ALA A 510 -6.29 10.84 36.58
N ASP A 511 -5.64 11.66 35.74
CA ASP A 511 -6.25 12.43 34.65
C ASP A 511 -5.54 12.21 33.29
N GLY A 512 -4.68 11.19 33.16
CA GLY A 512 -3.88 10.95 31.95
C GLY A 512 -2.65 11.88 31.80
N SER A 513 -2.48 12.87 32.69
CA SER A 513 -1.40 13.86 32.55
C SER A 513 -0.01 13.26 32.71
N LYS A 514 0.14 12.22 33.54
CA LYS A 514 1.42 11.54 33.76
C LYS A 514 1.88 10.83 32.49
N LEU A 515 0.99 10.08 31.83
CA LEU A 515 1.27 9.42 30.56
C LEU A 515 1.70 10.44 29.51
N LEU A 516 0.90 11.49 29.32
CA LEU A 516 1.16 12.46 28.27
C LEU A 516 2.44 13.25 28.51
N LYS A 517 2.73 13.63 29.76
CA LYS A 517 3.98 14.31 30.11
C LYS A 517 5.19 13.44 29.76
N THR A 518 5.14 12.15 30.10
CA THR A 518 6.22 11.20 29.82
C THR A 518 6.40 10.98 28.32
N LEU A 519 5.31 10.78 27.57
CA LEU A 519 5.37 10.62 26.11
C LEU A 519 5.86 11.88 25.40
N ARG A 520 5.44 13.08 25.82
CA ARG A 520 5.91 14.36 25.26
C ARG A 520 7.40 14.55 25.47
N LEU A 521 7.90 14.22 26.66
CA LEU A 521 9.34 14.30 26.96
C LEU A 521 10.12 13.37 26.03
N GLU A 522 9.72 12.11 25.92
CA GLU A 522 10.35 11.14 25.01
C GLU A 522 10.29 11.62 23.55
N CYS A 523 9.14 12.12 23.09
CA CYS A 523 9.01 12.62 21.72
C CYS A 523 9.89 13.85 21.44
N ALA A 524 10.12 14.71 22.43
CA ALA A 524 10.98 15.88 22.31
C ALA A 524 12.48 15.51 22.32
N GLU A 525 12.87 14.51 23.11
CA GLU A 525 14.28 14.11 23.27
C GLU A 525 14.73 13.04 22.25
N ASN A 526 13.80 12.29 21.67
CA ASN A 526 14.11 11.21 20.72
C ASN A 526 14.55 11.76 19.35
N THR A 527 15.85 12.01 19.24
CA THR A 527 16.49 12.43 17.98
C THR A 527 16.43 11.37 16.88
N ALA A 528 16.26 10.09 17.23
CA ALA A 528 16.20 9.00 16.25
C ALA A 528 14.94 9.08 15.38
N TRP A 529 13.82 9.60 15.90
CA TRP A 529 12.63 9.87 15.10
C TRP A 529 12.92 10.78 13.91
N ASN A 530 13.58 11.91 14.15
CA ASN A 530 13.92 12.88 13.10
C ASN A 530 15.01 12.35 12.16
N ALA A 531 15.81 11.36 12.60
CA ALA A 531 16.85 10.74 11.80
C ALA A 531 16.31 9.71 10.79
N LEU A 532 15.14 9.11 11.06
CA LEU A 532 14.49 8.16 10.16
C LEU A 532 14.38 8.76 8.75
N SER A 533 14.93 8.04 7.77
CA SER A 533 14.88 8.40 6.35
C SER A 533 13.47 8.80 5.90
N ALA A 534 12.46 8.01 6.27
CA ALA A 534 11.06 8.28 5.94
C ALA A 534 10.51 9.58 6.57
N ILE A 535 10.90 9.92 7.79
CA ILE A 535 10.44 11.15 8.46
C ILE A 535 11.12 12.37 7.84
N ARG A 536 12.44 12.31 7.65
CA ARG A 536 13.23 13.38 7.04
C ARG A 536 12.80 13.70 5.61
N LEU A 537 12.33 12.69 4.87
CA LEU A 537 11.81 12.84 3.51
C LEU A 537 10.28 13.00 3.47
N GLU A 538 9.60 13.20 4.60
CA GLU A 538 8.15 13.46 4.70
C GLU A 538 7.22 12.31 4.26
N HIS A 539 7.69 11.07 4.33
CA HIS A 539 6.97 9.83 4.07
C HIS A 539 6.53 9.13 5.37
N TRP A 540 5.96 9.87 6.33
CA TRP A 540 5.53 9.30 7.61
C TRP A 540 4.56 8.09 7.50
N PRO A 541 3.68 7.96 6.48
CA PRO A 541 2.84 6.77 6.37
C PRO A 541 3.63 5.48 6.13
N LEU A 542 4.87 5.58 5.63
CA LEU A 542 5.75 4.42 5.51
C LEU A 542 6.15 3.86 6.88
N VAL A 543 6.32 4.73 7.89
CA VAL A 543 6.54 4.30 9.28
C VAL A 543 5.28 3.59 9.81
N ALA A 544 4.10 4.14 9.56
CA ALA A 544 2.83 3.49 9.94
C ALA A 544 2.66 2.12 9.28
N MET A 545 2.99 2.00 7.99
CA MET A 545 3.01 0.74 7.26
C MET A 545 4.00 -0.26 7.87
N ALA A 546 5.23 0.18 8.20
CA ALA A 546 6.25 -0.66 8.80
C ALA A 546 5.83 -1.15 10.21
N CYS A 547 5.21 -0.28 11.01
CA CYS A 547 4.65 -0.63 12.32
C CYS A 547 3.56 -1.70 12.18
N ARG A 548 2.59 -1.52 11.28
CA ARG A 548 1.55 -2.52 11.02
C ARG A 548 2.16 -3.87 10.62
N ARG A 549 3.06 -3.87 9.63
CA ARG A 549 3.66 -5.10 9.08
C ARG A 549 4.52 -5.82 10.11
N SER A 550 5.23 -5.08 10.95
CA SER A 550 6.11 -5.61 12.00
C SER A 550 5.37 -5.81 13.33
N ARG A 551 4.06 -5.53 13.39
CA ARG A 551 3.23 -5.55 14.61
C ARG A 551 3.85 -4.73 15.76
N LEU A 552 4.44 -3.60 15.44
CA LEU A 552 4.96 -2.62 16.40
C LEU A 552 3.85 -1.61 16.74
N PRO A 553 3.74 -1.17 18.00
CA PRO A 553 2.85 -0.06 18.37
C PRO A 553 3.07 1.17 17.50
N VAL A 554 1.99 1.91 17.24
CA VAL A 554 2.07 3.18 16.54
C VAL A 554 2.89 4.16 17.40
N PRO A 555 3.99 4.73 16.88
CA PRO A 555 4.89 5.57 17.66
C PRO A 555 4.16 6.81 18.18
N PRO A 556 4.40 7.23 19.44
CA PRO A 556 3.71 8.37 20.06
C PRO A 556 3.87 9.67 19.25
N GLN A 557 4.98 9.83 18.52
CA GLN A 557 5.24 10.98 17.65
C GLN A 557 4.13 11.23 16.61
N LEU A 558 3.46 10.19 16.11
CA LEU A 558 2.35 10.35 15.17
C LEU A 558 1.06 10.88 15.82
N TRP A 559 0.95 10.80 17.14
CA TRP A 559 -0.23 11.25 17.90
C TRP A 559 -0.07 12.65 18.51
N MET A 560 1.17 13.11 18.71
CA MET A 560 1.44 14.28 19.55
C MET A 560 0.73 15.55 19.08
N LYS A 561 0.59 15.76 17.77
CA LYS A 561 -0.12 16.94 17.24
C LYS A 561 -1.60 16.94 17.60
N LEU A 562 -2.28 15.79 17.48
CA LEU A 562 -3.66 15.63 17.94
C LEU A 562 -3.80 15.83 19.46
N ALA A 563 -2.79 15.45 20.24
CA ALA A 563 -2.79 15.64 21.69
C ALA A 563 -2.51 17.08 22.14
N GLU A 564 -1.93 17.92 21.26
CA GLU A 564 -1.71 19.35 21.48
C GLU A 564 -3.00 20.16 21.28
N ASP A 565 -3.86 19.76 20.33
CA ASP A 565 -5.12 20.46 19.98
C ASP A 565 -6.22 20.43 21.07
N VAL A 566 -6.01 19.71 22.18
CA VAL A 566 -6.93 19.58 23.32
C VAL A 566 -6.66 20.63 24.43
N LEU A 567 -5.52 21.33 24.36
CA LEU A 567 -5.12 22.41 25.26
C LEU A 567 -5.45 23.77 24.66
#